data_AF-A0A946I683-F1
#
_entry.id   AF-A0A946I683-F1
#
_cell.length_a   1.000
_cell.length_b   1.000
_cell.length_c   1.000
_cell.angle_alpha   90.00
_cell.angle_beta   90.00
_cell.angle_gamma   90.00
#
_symmetry.space_group_name_H-M   'P 1'
#
loop_
_entity.id
_entity.type
_entity.pdbx_description
1 polymer ?
#
loop_
_entity_poly.entity_id
_entity_poly.type
_entity_poly.pdbx_seq_one_letter_code
_entity_poly.pdbx_strand_id
1 'polypeptide(L)'
;MQNRNVIKIFAILFAIVCLYQLSFTWVVGGVEDDAVAYAANYEADEQEAKQKFYLDSINSEPVFDILLTEYTFAECQQRELNLGLDLKGGMNVTLEVMVVDVVKALSNNSKDEAFTAAITNTLNAQKDSQDDFVTLFGIEYEKVAPAANTGLSVLFSTPDLRDKIDFTKTNQEVIEV
;
A
#
# COMPACT_ATOMS: atom_id res chain seq x y z
N MET A 1 36.98 14.80 -42.33
CA MET A 1 35.55 15.10 -42.65
C MET A 1 34.79 13.91 -43.26
N GLN A 2 35.37 12.71 -43.40
CA GLN A 2 34.79 11.59 -44.15
C GLN A 2 33.69 10.81 -43.38
N ASN A 3 33.74 10.77 -42.05
CA ASN A 3 32.76 10.05 -41.23
C ASN A 3 31.49 10.86 -40.93
N ARG A 4 31.40 12.12 -41.38
CA ARG A 4 30.29 13.03 -41.04
C ARG A 4 28.95 12.54 -41.58
N ASN A 5 28.94 11.86 -42.74
CA ASN A 5 27.72 11.31 -43.32
C ASN A 5 27.25 10.05 -42.57
N VAL A 6 28.18 9.20 -42.11
CA VAL A 6 27.86 8.01 -41.32
C VAL A 6 27.24 8.40 -39.97
N ILE A 7 27.82 9.38 -39.28
CA ILE A 7 27.30 9.90 -38.02
C ILE A 7 25.90 10.50 -38.20
N LYS A 8 25.65 11.23 -39.29
CA LYS A 8 24.32 11.79 -39.60
C LYS A 8 23.27 10.70 -39.87
N ILE A 9 23.62 9.65 -40.61
CA ILE A 9 22.70 8.53 -40.86
C ILE A 9 22.37 7.81 -39.55
N PHE A 10 23.36 7.55 -38.71
CA PHE A 10 23.15 6.93 -37.41
C PHE A 10 22.28 7.79 -36.48
N ALA A 11 22.51 9.11 -36.46
CA ALA A 11 21.69 10.04 -35.68
C ALA A 11 20.23 10.07 -36.15
N ILE A 12 19.98 10.02 -37.47
CA ILE A 12 18.62 9.97 -38.02
C ILE A 12 17.94 8.65 -37.66
N LEU A 13 18.62 7.51 -37.80
CA LEU A 13 18.07 6.22 -37.38
C LEU A 13 17.76 6.19 -35.88
N PHE A 14 18.67 6.70 -35.05
CA PHE A 14 18.45 6.80 -33.62
C PHE A 14 17.24 7.69 -33.28
N ALA A 15 17.10 8.84 -33.94
CA ALA A 15 15.95 9.71 -33.77
C ALA A 15 14.64 9.01 -34.14
N ILE A 16 14.61 8.23 -35.22
CA ILE A 16 13.43 7.44 -35.62
C ILE A 16 13.08 6.41 -34.54
N VAL A 17 14.07 5.71 -33.98
CA VAL A 17 13.86 4.74 -32.89
C VAL A 17 13.32 5.43 -31.63
N CYS A 18 13.85 6.59 -31.27
CA CYS A 18 13.34 7.38 -30.15
C CYS A 18 11.89 7.83 -30.37
N LEU A 19 11.56 8.30 -31.57
CA LEU A 19 10.18 8.69 -31.91
C LEU A 19 9.23 7.50 -31.85
N TYR A 20 9.66 6.32 -32.30
CA TYR A 20 8.88 5.09 -32.18
C TYR A 20 8.60 4.74 -30.71
N GLN A 21 9.61 4.78 -29.83
CA GLN A 21 9.42 4.53 -28.39
C GLN A 21 8.49 5.57 -27.74
N LEU A 22 8.67 6.85 -28.06
CA LEU A 22 7.83 7.94 -27.53
C LEU A 22 6.38 7.88 -28.02
N SER A 23 6.13 7.33 -29.21
CA SER A 23 4.79 7.24 -29.76
C SER A 23 3.85 6.40 -28.89
N PHE A 24 4.35 5.33 -28.25
CA PHE A 24 3.55 4.52 -27.33
C PHE A 24 3.11 5.31 -26.11
N THR A 25 4.03 6.08 -25.49
CA THR A 25 3.70 6.95 -24.35
C THR A 25 2.65 7.99 -24.71
N TRP A 26 2.71 8.56 -25.91
CA TRP A 26 1.72 9.54 -26.34
C TRP A 26 0.32 8.93 -26.51
N VAL A 27 0.22 7.71 -27.06
CA VAL A 27 -1.06 7.03 -27.24
C VAL A 27 -1.66 6.57 -25.91
N VAL A 28 -0.84 6.01 -25.01
CA VAL A 28 -1.30 5.61 -23.68
C VAL A 28 -1.83 6.82 -22.90
N GLY A 29 -1.08 7.93 -22.90
CA GLY A 29 -1.52 9.17 -22.27
C GLY A 29 -2.84 9.70 -22.84
N GLY A 30 -3.05 9.61 -24.15
CA GLY A 30 -4.32 10.01 -24.77
C GLY A 30 -5.52 9.19 -24.29
N VAL A 31 -5.36 7.86 -24.14
CA VAL A 31 -6.42 6.99 -23.62
C VAL A 31 -6.66 7.22 -22.12
N GLU A 32 -5.60 7.51 -21.36
CA GLU A 32 -5.72 7.89 -19.95
C GLU A 32 -6.47 9.23 -19.78
N ASP A 33 -6.20 10.22 -20.65
CA ASP A 33 -6.93 11.50 -20.69
C ASP A 33 -8.41 11.29 -21.04
N ASP A 34 -8.71 10.39 -21.99
CA ASP A 34 -10.09 10.01 -22.33
C ASP A 34 -10.81 9.34 -21.15
N ALA A 35 -10.09 8.50 -20.38
CA ALA A 35 -10.61 7.88 -19.16
C ALA A 35 -10.95 8.92 -18.09
N VAL A 36 -10.11 9.95 -17.93
CA VAL A 36 -10.36 11.08 -17.04
C VAL A 36 -11.56 11.89 -17.52
N ALA A 37 -11.66 12.17 -18.82
CA ALA A 37 -12.80 12.88 -19.41
C ALA A 37 -14.11 12.10 -19.25
N TYR A 38 -14.08 10.77 -19.36
CA TYR A 38 -15.22 9.90 -19.08
C TYR A 38 -15.65 10.00 -17.61
N ALA A 39 -14.69 9.87 -16.69
CA ALA A 39 -14.92 9.94 -15.25
C ALA A 39 -15.41 11.32 -14.77
N ALA A 40 -14.99 12.41 -15.42
CA ALA A 40 -15.38 13.78 -15.08
C ALA A 40 -16.90 14.05 -15.15
N ASN A 41 -17.66 13.19 -15.84
CA ASN A 41 -19.12 13.29 -15.91
C ASN A 41 -19.85 12.71 -14.68
N TYR A 42 -19.12 12.10 -13.73
CA TYR A 42 -19.66 11.45 -12.53
C TYR A 42 -19.28 12.22 -11.25
N GLU A 43 -19.97 11.93 -10.14
CA GLU A 43 -19.69 12.54 -8.84
C GLU A 43 -18.27 12.22 -8.36
N ALA A 44 -17.64 13.16 -7.65
CA ALA A 44 -16.24 13.12 -7.22
C ALA A 44 -15.83 11.80 -6.54
N ASP A 45 -16.72 11.24 -5.72
CA ASP A 45 -16.47 9.99 -4.97
C ASP A 45 -16.45 8.74 -5.88
N GLU A 46 -17.08 8.81 -7.06
CA GLU A 46 -17.13 7.71 -8.04
C GLU A 46 -16.12 7.87 -9.18
N GLN A 47 -15.50 9.03 -9.35
CA GLN A 47 -14.63 9.33 -10.50
C GLN A 47 -13.48 8.33 -10.62
N GLU A 48 -12.81 8.00 -9.51
CA GLU A 48 -11.70 7.04 -9.52
C GLU A 48 -12.15 5.64 -9.93
N ALA A 49 -13.32 5.21 -9.46
CA ALA A 49 -13.89 3.91 -9.81
C ALA A 49 -14.30 3.84 -11.28
N LYS A 50 -14.87 4.93 -11.82
CA LYS A 50 -15.28 5.03 -13.23
C LYS A 50 -14.09 5.11 -14.17
N GLN A 51 -13.03 5.82 -13.80
CA GLN A 51 -11.78 5.88 -14.56
C GLN A 51 -11.15 4.49 -14.66
N LYS A 52 -11.03 3.77 -13.53
CA LYS A 52 -10.52 2.40 -13.50
C LYS A 52 -11.37 1.45 -14.35
N PHE A 53 -12.69 1.57 -14.28
CA PHE A 53 -13.60 0.76 -15.10
C PHE A 53 -13.42 0.99 -16.60
N TYR A 54 -13.24 2.25 -17.02
CA TYR A 54 -12.99 2.59 -18.41
C TYR A 54 -11.66 2.00 -18.90
N LEU A 55 -10.58 2.20 -18.13
CA LEU A 55 -9.26 1.65 -18.47
C LEU A 55 -9.26 0.12 -18.53
N ASP A 56 -9.97 -0.55 -17.63
CA ASP A 56 -10.11 -2.01 -17.63
C ASP A 56 -10.84 -2.50 -18.89
N SER A 57 -11.86 -1.76 -19.33
CA SER A 57 -12.64 -2.09 -20.53
C SER A 57 -11.81 -1.94 -21.82
N ILE A 58 -11.04 -0.85 -21.93
CA ILE A 58 -10.19 -0.55 -23.10
C ILE A 58 -8.90 -1.38 -23.11
N ASN A 59 -8.56 -2.03 -22.00
CA ASN A 59 -7.27 -2.71 -21.82
C ASN A 59 -6.95 -3.75 -22.93
N SER A 60 -7.98 -4.47 -23.39
CA SER A 60 -7.86 -5.47 -24.46
C SER A 60 -8.18 -4.95 -25.86
N GLU A 61 -8.55 -3.68 -26.01
CA GLU A 61 -8.89 -3.11 -27.30
C GLU A 61 -7.63 -2.62 -28.05
N PRO A 62 -7.58 -2.76 -29.39
CA PRO A 62 -6.51 -2.20 -30.19
C PRO A 62 -6.63 -0.68 -30.24
N VAL A 63 -5.68 0.02 -29.62
CA VAL A 63 -5.65 1.49 -29.56
C VAL A 63 -4.58 2.11 -30.45
N PHE A 64 -3.65 1.29 -30.96
CA PHE A 64 -2.54 1.79 -31.76
C PHE A 64 -2.22 0.88 -32.95
N ASP A 65 -2.45 1.39 -34.16
CA ASP A 65 -2.07 0.73 -35.41
C ASP A 65 -0.84 1.41 -36.00
N ILE A 66 0.29 0.68 -36.05
CA ILE A 66 1.45 1.08 -36.84
C ILE A 66 1.64 0.07 -37.97
N LEU A 67 1.09 0.38 -39.14
CA LEU A 67 1.41 -0.10 -40.50
C LEU A 67 1.36 -1.62 -40.76
N LEU A 68 1.97 -2.44 -39.90
CA LEU A 68 2.14 -3.89 -39.99
C LEU A 68 1.66 -4.61 -38.72
N THR A 69 1.41 -3.90 -37.62
CA THR A 69 1.04 -4.48 -36.32
C THR A 69 0.07 -3.56 -35.58
N GLU A 70 -1.04 -4.13 -35.14
CA GLU A 70 -1.94 -3.54 -34.17
C GLU A 70 -1.44 -3.85 -32.75
N TYR A 71 -1.51 -2.86 -31.87
CA TYR A 71 -1.17 -2.98 -30.46
C TYR A 71 -2.39 -2.67 -29.61
N THR A 72 -2.64 -3.55 -28.65
CA THR A 72 -3.65 -3.34 -27.60
C THR A 72 -3.19 -2.30 -26.58
N PHE A 73 -4.12 -1.71 -25.83
CA PHE A 73 -3.76 -0.76 -24.77
C PHE A 73 -2.80 -1.38 -23.75
N ALA A 74 -3.02 -2.64 -23.35
CA ALA A 74 -2.11 -3.38 -22.47
C ALA A 74 -0.68 -3.47 -23.04
N GLU A 75 -0.53 -3.71 -24.33
CA GLU A 75 0.78 -3.82 -24.99
C GLU A 75 1.45 -2.45 -25.14
N CYS A 76 0.68 -1.40 -25.41
CA CYS A 76 1.19 -0.03 -25.43
C CYS A 76 1.67 0.41 -24.05
N GLN A 77 0.94 0.08 -22.98
CA GLN A 77 1.32 0.39 -21.60
C GLN A 77 2.60 -0.34 -21.17
N GLN A 78 2.80 -1.60 -21.59
CA GLN A 78 4.04 -2.33 -21.32
C GLN A 78 5.26 -1.77 -22.05
N ARG A 79 5.04 -1.13 -23.20
CA ARG A 79 6.08 -0.52 -24.03
C ARG A 79 6.30 0.96 -23.74
N GLU A 80 5.48 1.52 -22.84
CA GLU A 80 5.62 2.89 -22.40
C GLU A 80 6.97 3.09 -21.70
N LEU A 81 7.50 4.31 -21.77
CA LEU A 81 8.58 4.72 -20.91
C LEU A 81 8.18 4.54 -19.43
N ASN A 82 9.06 3.92 -18.66
CA ASN A 82 8.92 3.80 -17.21
C ASN A 82 9.08 5.18 -16.57
N LEU A 83 7.96 5.89 -16.44
CA LEU A 83 7.88 7.16 -15.74
C LEU A 83 7.94 6.92 -14.23
N GLY A 84 8.71 7.76 -13.52
CA GLY A 84 8.74 7.74 -12.07
C GLY A 84 7.39 8.17 -11.46
N LEU A 85 7.23 7.95 -10.16
CA LEU A 85 6.00 8.29 -9.42
C LEU A 85 5.58 9.77 -9.58
N ASP A 86 6.57 10.66 -9.68
CA ASP A 86 6.36 12.10 -9.89
C ASP A 86 5.76 12.42 -11.27
N LEU A 87 6.05 11.58 -12.28
CA LEU A 87 5.64 11.82 -13.66
C LEU A 87 4.40 11.02 -14.08
N LYS A 88 4.24 9.79 -13.57
CA LYS A 88 3.06 8.95 -13.84
C LYS A 88 1.93 9.19 -12.84
N GLY A 89 2.25 9.80 -11.69
CA GLY A 89 1.32 9.90 -10.58
C GLY A 89 1.13 8.54 -9.90
N GLY A 90 1.08 8.57 -8.58
CA GLY A 90 0.77 7.40 -7.77
C GLY A 90 1.03 7.70 -6.30
N MET A 91 0.43 6.90 -5.43
CA MET A 91 0.60 7.06 -3.99
C MET A 91 1.63 6.04 -3.49
N ASN A 92 2.78 6.51 -3.03
CA ASN A 92 3.63 5.68 -2.20
C ASN A 92 3.04 5.68 -0.79
N VAL A 93 2.36 4.60 -0.42
CA VAL A 93 1.81 4.41 0.93
C VAL A 93 2.67 3.37 1.64
N THR A 94 3.52 3.82 2.54
CA THR A 94 4.09 2.93 3.56
C THR A 94 3.10 2.87 4.72
N LEU A 95 2.49 1.71 4.92
CA LEU A 95 1.66 1.47 6.11
C LEU A 95 2.57 1.16 7.29
N GLU A 96 2.78 2.13 8.17
CA GLU A 96 3.39 1.87 9.48
C GLU A 96 2.32 1.31 10.40
N VAL A 97 2.48 0.03 10.79
CA VAL A 97 1.58 -0.61 11.74
C VAL A 97 2.05 -0.27 13.14
N MET A 98 1.29 0.55 13.86
CA MET A 98 1.56 0.81 15.27
C MET A 98 1.30 -0.46 16.07
N VAL A 99 2.27 -0.88 16.90
CA VAL A 99 2.13 -2.07 17.77
C VAL A 99 0.90 -1.98 18.67
N VAL A 100 0.54 -0.76 19.09
CA VAL A 100 -0.68 -0.47 19.86
C VAL A 100 -1.95 -0.96 19.15
N ASP A 101 -2.04 -0.74 17.84
CA ASP A 101 -3.23 -1.09 17.07
C ASP A 101 -3.31 -2.61 16.87
N VAL A 102 -2.17 -3.28 16.75
CA VAL A 102 -2.11 -4.75 16.77
C VAL A 102 -2.58 -5.28 18.11
N VAL A 103 -2.07 -4.76 19.22
CA VAL A 103 -2.45 -5.20 20.58
C VAL A 103 -3.94 -4.97 20.84
N LYS A 104 -4.52 -3.86 20.36
CA LYS A 104 -5.97 -3.61 20.42
C LYS A 104 -6.78 -4.54 19.52
N ALA A 105 -6.31 -4.81 18.30
CA ALA A 105 -6.99 -5.72 17.38
C ALA A 105 -7.01 -7.16 17.94
N LEU A 106 -5.88 -7.61 18.51
CA LEU A 106 -5.75 -8.94 19.13
C LEU A 106 -6.66 -9.12 20.36
N SER A 107 -7.00 -8.03 21.06
CA SER A 107 -7.97 -8.06 22.16
C SER A 107 -9.42 -7.81 21.72
N ASN A 108 -9.70 -7.89 20.40
CA ASN A 108 -11.00 -7.60 19.81
C ASN A 108 -11.54 -6.20 20.17
N ASN A 109 -10.65 -5.20 20.19
CA ASN A 109 -10.95 -3.81 20.58
C ASN A 109 -11.61 -3.72 21.97
N SER A 110 -11.02 -4.41 22.95
CA SER A 110 -11.54 -4.40 24.32
C SER A 110 -11.67 -2.97 24.87
N LYS A 111 -12.80 -2.70 25.54
CA LYS A 111 -13.12 -1.43 26.21
C LYS A 111 -12.82 -1.45 27.71
N ASP A 112 -12.05 -2.43 28.16
CA ASP A 112 -11.68 -2.54 29.56
C ASP A 112 -10.86 -1.31 30.00
N GLU A 113 -11.23 -0.74 31.15
CA GLU A 113 -10.61 0.48 31.67
C GLU A 113 -9.15 0.23 32.06
N ALA A 114 -8.83 -0.92 32.64
CA ALA A 114 -7.47 -1.28 33.02
C ALA A 114 -6.60 -1.52 31.77
N PHE A 115 -7.15 -2.17 30.74
CA PHE A 115 -6.47 -2.35 29.45
C PHE A 115 -6.15 -1.02 28.75
N THR A 116 -7.12 -0.11 28.69
CA THR A 116 -6.94 1.21 28.05
C THR A 116 -5.96 2.08 28.84
N ALA A 117 -6.03 2.04 30.17
CA ALA A 117 -5.09 2.72 31.05
C ALA A 117 -3.66 2.17 30.89
N ALA A 118 -3.51 0.85 30.81
CA ALA A 118 -2.21 0.20 30.58
C ALA A 118 -1.59 0.62 29.25
N ILE A 119 -2.36 0.63 28.15
CA ILE A 119 -1.88 1.11 26.84
C ILE A 119 -1.41 2.58 26.93
N THR A 120 -2.18 3.43 27.61
CA THR A 120 -1.84 4.86 27.75
C THR A 120 -0.58 5.06 28.59
N ASN A 121 -0.42 4.32 29.68
CA ASN A 121 0.77 4.36 30.51
C ASN A 121 1.99 3.82 29.75
N THR A 122 1.83 2.75 28.98
CA THR A 122 2.88 2.16 28.14
C THR A 122 3.36 3.14 27.09
N LEU A 123 2.45 3.85 26.42
CA LEU A 123 2.79 4.89 25.44
C LEU A 123 3.56 6.06 26.06
N ASN A 124 3.33 6.37 27.34
CA ASN A 124 4.10 7.38 28.04
C ASN A 124 5.47 6.84 28.47
N ALA A 125 5.54 5.61 28.97
CA ALA A 125 6.79 4.96 29.35
C ALA A 125 7.72 4.73 28.14
N GLN A 126 7.17 4.42 26.97
CA GLN A 126 7.92 4.19 25.74
C GLN A 126 8.58 5.47 25.20
N LYS A 127 8.11 6.67 25.58
CA LYS A 127 8.79 7.93 25.20
C LYS A 127 10.16 8.05 25.86
N ASP A 128 10.29 7.48 27.07
CA ASP A 128 11.49 7.58 27.90
C ASP A 128 12.30 6.26 27.93
N SER A 129 11.76 5.17 27.36
CA SER A 129 12.40 3.85 27.32
C SER A 129 12.65 3.37 25.89
N GLN A 130 13.73 2.60 25.70
CA GLN A 130 14.03 1.87 24.45
C GLN A 130 13.52 0.41 24.47
N ASP A 131 12.87 -0.01 25.54
CA ASP A 131 12.36 -1.37 25.68
C ASP A 131 11.18 -1.63 24.73
N ASP A 132 10.98 -2.91 24.40
CA ASP A 132 9.90 -3.34 23.53
C ASP A 132 8.51 -3.00 24.11
N PHE A 133 7.58 -2.60 23.23
CA PHE A 133 6.25 -2.16 23.63
C PHE A 133 5.49 -3.24 24.41
N VAL A 134 5.58 -4.51 24.00
CA VAL A 134 4.85 -5.62 24.62
C VAL A 134 5.38 -5.89 26.03
N THR A 135 6.70 -5.71 26.23
CA THR A 135 7.34 -5.83 27.54
C THR A 135 6.90 -4.71 28.48
N LEU A 136 6.94 -3.45 28.01
CA LEU A 136 6.46 -2.31 28.79
C LEU A 136 4.97 -2.42 29.10
N PHE A 137 4.17 -2.91 28.15
CA PHE A 137 2.75 -3.16 28.32
C PHE A 137 2.46 -4.15 29.43
N GLY A 138 3.18 -5.27 29.48
CA GLY A 138 3.06 -6.24 30.56
C GLY A 138 3.32 -5.63 31.94
N ILE A 139 4.37 -4.81 32.05
CA ILE A 139 4.74 -4.15 33.30
C ILE A 139 3.68 -3.13 33.73
N GLU A 140 3.20 -2.29 32.81
CA GLU A 140 2.20 -1.27 33.13
C GLU A 140 0.82 -1.90 33.39
N TYR A 141 0.47 -2.99 32.72
CA TYR A 141 -0.78 -3.71 32.96
C TYR A 141 -0.81 -4.32 34.37
N GLU A 142 0.30 -4.91 34.83
CA GLU A 142 0.38 -5.52 36.16
C GLU A 142 0.16 -4.48 37.29
N LYS A 143 0.45 -3.20 37.06
CA LYS A 143 0.20 -2.11 38.03
C LYS A 143 -1.28 -1.73 38.13
N VAL A 144 -2.05 -1.92 37.06
CA VAL A 144 -3.48 -1.54 36.98
C VAL A 144 -4.40 -2.76 37.07
N ALA A 145 -3.85 -3.98 37.01
CA ALA A 145 -4.61 -5.21 37.04
C ALA A 145 -5.35 -5.39 38.38
N PRO A 146 -6.59 -5.90 38.37
CA PRO A 146 -7.38 -6.13 39.59
C PRO A 146 -6.80 -7.23 40.50
N ALA A 147 -5.99 -8.15 39.96
CA ALA A 147 -5.24 -9.15 40.73
C ALA A 147 -3.96 -9.56 39.98
N ALA A 148 -2.90 -9.86 40.75
CA ALA A 148 -1.57 -10.15 40.21
C ALA A 148 -1.61 -11.35 39.24
N ASN A 149 -0.97 -11.19 38.08
CA ASN A 149 -0.88 -12.18 36.99
C ASN A 149 -2.21 -12.68 36.40
N THR A 150 -3.30 -11.94 36.56
CA THR A 150 -4.61 -12.31 36.00
C THR A 150 -5.24 -11.16 35.21
N GLY A 151 -6.03 -11.48 34.17
CA GLY A 151 -6.80 -10.52 33.38
C GLY A 151 -6.48 -10.49 31.89
N LEU A 152 -5.20 -10.62 31.50
CA LEU A 152 -4.81 -10.59 30.08
C LEU A 152 -5.36 -11.78 29.30
N SER A 153 -5.41 -12.97 29.90
CA SER A 153 -5.95 -14.17 29.25
C SER A 153 -7.42 -14.02 28.84
N VAL A 154 -8.22 -13.26 29.59
CA VAL A 154 -9.62 -12.98 29.25
C VAL A 154 -9.73 -12.00 28.07
N LEU A 155 -8.82 -11.02 28.01
CA LEU A 155 -8.80 -9.99 26.96
C LEU A 155 -8.30 -10.54 25.62
N PHE A 156 -7.36 -11.48 25.66
CA PHE A 156 -6.70 -12.06 24.48
C PHE A 156 -7.20 -13.46 24.09
N SER A 157 -8.22 -14.01 24.77
CA SER A 157 -8.90 -15.25 24.33
C SER A 157 -9.91 -14.97 23.21
N THR A 158 -9.43 -14.30 22.15
CA THR A 158 -10.20 -14.09 20.91
C THR A 158 -10.21 -15.36 20.08
N PRO A 159 -11.17 -15.54 19.14
CA PRO A 159 -11.25 -16.73 18.30
C PRO A 159 -9.94 -17.07 17.58
N ASP A 160 -9.18 -16.04 17.20
CA ASP A 160 -7.89 -16.17 16.50
C ASP A 160 -6.74 -16.64 17.41
N LEU A 161 -6.83 -16.37 18.72
CA LEU A 161 -5.80 -16.69 19.71
C LEU A 161 -6.20 -17.83 20.65
N ARG A 162 -7.42 -18.37 20.52
CA ARG A 162 -7.97 -19.39 21.40
C ARG A 162 -7.14 -20.68 21.48
N ASP A 163 -6.44 -21.04 20.40
CA ASP A 163 -5.56 -22.21 20.37
C ASP A 163 -4.23 -21.98 21.12
N LYS A 164 -3.88 -20.72 21.39
CA LYS A 164 -2.64 -20.33 22.06
C LYS A 164 -2.86 -19.72 23.44
N ILE A 165 -4.02 -19.11 23.70
CA ILE A 165 -4.36 -18.39 24.92
C ILE A 165 -5.67 -18.94 25.50
N ASP A 166 -5.50 -19.78 26.52
CA ASP A 166 -6.59 -20.26 27.37
C ASP A 166 -6.84 -19.28 28.53
N PHE A 167 -8.07 -19.27 29.05
CA PHE A 167 -8.49 -18.45 30.20
C PHE A 167 -7.71 -18.75 31.49
N THR A 168 -6.98 -19.86 31.56
CA THR A 168 -6.18 -20.26 32.72
C THR A 168 -4.74 -19.76 32.67
N LYS A 169 -4.29 -19.19 31.54
CA LYS A 169 -2.93 -18.67 31.42
C LYS A 169 -2.73 -17.41 32.27
N THR A 170 -1.52 -17.29 32.80
CA THR A 170 -1.05 -16.11 33.54
C THR A 170 -0.71 -14.96 32.59
N ASN A 171 -0.66 -13.73 33.11
CA ASN A 171 -0.28 -12.56 32.31
C ASN A 171 1.08 -12.74 31.61
N GLN A 172 2.08 -13.35 32.28
CA GLN A 172 3.38 -13.64 31.67
C GLN A 172 3.29 -14.61 30.50
N GLU A 173 2.54 -15.71 30.66
CA GLU A 173 2.35 -16.70 29.59
C GLU A 173 1.54 -16.16 28.40
N VAL A 174 0.80 -15.07 28.58
CA VAL A 174 0.10 -14.35 27.50
C VAL A 174 1.04 -13.42 26.75
N ILE A 175 1.99 -12.79 27.43
CA ILE A 175 2.98 -11.87 26.87
C ILE A 175 4.05 -12.60 26.04
N GLU A 176 4.37 -13.85 26.40
CA GLU A 176 5.37 -14.68 25.69
C GLU A 176 4.87 -15.26 24.35
N VAL A 177 3.56 -15.20 24.07
CA VAL A 177 2.90 -15.80 22.88
C VAL A 177 2.94 -14.86 21.68
#